data_AF-A0A172WJR9-F1
#
_entry.id   AF-A0A172WJR9-F1
#
_cell.length_a   1.000
_cell.length_b   1.000
_cell.length_c   1.000
_cell.angle_alpha   90.00
_cell.angle_beta   90.00
_cell.angle_gamma   90.00
#
_symmetry.space_group_name_H-M   'P 1'
#
loop_
_entity.id
_entity.type
_entity.pdbx_description
1 polymer ?
#
loop_
_entity_poly.entity_id
_entity_poly.type
_entity_poly.pdbx_seq_one_letter_code
_entity_poly.pdbx_strand_id
1 'polypeptide(L)'
;MFNKKTLLALLISAAAANAMAASSEAYVDQDGNNQQATVTQEGGAQLALVFQDGEGNIGTTYQAGFDNRSGVYQSGNLNTAAVSQNSVNSDSTVAQSGIKNNAEIKQVAANNASLVFQTGEANNAEVTHGGGGGHYSLVTQNGFSNDATLKQGGNGNWSFITQAGNDNKANVGQYGNNNLSDVSQNGNDNVATVSQKDTGIVNADQMGTGNELRVTQGDLAVADILQTGEFNDVEIEQKGSGNYANVDQYGQSNNTDITQSGTDNDAYIVQSGVSNMAVAMQSGVGDLASIIQAGSNNMATVTQK
;
A
#
# COMPACT_ATOMS: atom_id res chain seq x y z
N MET A 1 -2.94 29.44 23.88
CA MET A 1 -3.54 29.12 22.56
C MET A 1 -2.46 29.26 21.51
N PHE A 2 -1.76 28.18 21.20
CA PHE A 2 -0.78 28.18 20.11
C PHE A 2 -1.51 27.93 18.79
N ASN A 3 -1.18 28.69 17.75
CA ASN A 3 -1.84 28.62 16.44
C ASN A 3 -1.41 27.34 15.71
N LYS A 4 -2.37 26.63 15.09
CA LYS A 4 -2.19 25.36 14.37
C LYS A 4 -1.05 25.39 13.33
N LYS A 5 -0.76 26.57 12.72
CA LYS A 5 0.39 26.75 11.80
C LYS A 5 1.74 26.83 12.52
N THR A 6 1.78 27.37 13.75
CA THR A 6 2.98 27.43 14.58
C THR A 6 3.32 26.06 15.16
N LEU A 7 2.32 25.19 15.34
CA LEU A 7 2.47 23.80 15.77
C LEU A 7 3.01 22.90 14.65
N LEU A 8 2.54 23.09 13.41
CA LEU A 8 3.10 22.47 12.20
C LEU A 8 4.53 22.97 11.89
N ALA A 9 4.84 24.21 12.24
CA ALA A 9 6.21 24.74 12.15
C ALA A 9 7.12 24.19 13.26
N LEU A 10 6.60 23.91 14.46
CA LEU A 10 7.33 23.19 15.52
C LEU A 10 7.65 21.74 15.11
N LEU A 11 6.73 21.09 14.38
CA LEU A 11 6.87 19.76 13.77
C LEU A 11 8.02 19.68 12.75
N ILE A 12 8.44 20.80 12.15
CA ILE A 12 9.59 20.90 11.24
C ILE A 12 10.83 21.46 11.97
N SER A 13 10.68 22.38 12.92
CA SER A 13 11.83 22.99 13.61
C SER A 13 12.46 22.06 14.67
N ALA A 14 11.71 21.12 15.23
CA ALA A 14 12.27 20.05 16.06
C ALA A 14 13.17 19.09 15.24
N ALA A 15 13.03 19.08 13.90
CA ALA A 15 13.91 18.34 13.00
C ALA A 15 15.28 19.01 12.77
N ALA A 16 15.53 20.21 13.32
CA ALA A 16 16.76 20.99 13.09
C ALA A 16 17.68 21.14 14.31
N ALA A 17 17.31 20.64 15.48
CA ALA A 17 18.15 20.73 16.68
C ALA A 17 19.06 19.49 16.79
N ASN A 18 20.19 19.53 16.10
CA ASN A 18 21.24 18.52 16.19
C ASN A 18 21.88 18.45 17.59
N ALA A 19 22.12 17.20 18.01
CA ALA A 19 23.22 16.73 18.85
C ALA A 19 23.29 17.23 20.31
N MET A 20 22.99 16.31 21.24
CA MET A 20 23.89 15.83 22.33
C MET A 20 23.10 15.48 23.60
N ALA A 21 22.63 14.23 23.70
CA ALA A 21 22.57 13.37 24.89
C ALA A 21 21.59 12.23 24.64
N ALA A 22 21.93 11.01 25.06
CA ALA A 22 21.14 9.80 24.89
C ALA A 22 19.85 9.81 25.73
N SER A 23 18.81 10.49 25.27
CA SER A 23 17.45 10.38 25.82
C SER A 23 16.46 10.08 24.72
N SER A 24 15.60 9.10 24.95
CA SER A 24 14.38 8.92 24.17
C SER A 24 13.33 9.91 24.67
N GLU A 25 12.67 10.60 23.76
CA GLU A 25 11.61 11.58 24.02
C GLU A 25 10.25 10.99 23.62
N ALA A 26 9.29 11.08 24.54
CA ALA A 26 7.90 10.71 24.31
C ALA A 26 7.00 11.90 24.64
N TYR A 27 6.13 12.29 23.71
CA TYR A 27 5.11 13.31 23.91
C TYR A 27 3.74 12.73 23.64
N VAL A 28 2.84 12.88 24.60
CA VAL A 28 1.45 12.43 24.52
C VAL A 28 0.54 13.61 24.82
N ASP A 29 -0.42 13.87 23.94
CA ASP A 29 -1.43 14.91 24.08
C ASP A 29 -2.81 14.34 23.72
N GLN A 30 -3.75 14.44 24.65
CA GLN A 30 -5.08 13.83 24.57
C GLN A 30 -6.11 14.90 24.91
N ASP A 31 -6.95 15.27 23.95
CA ASP A 31 -8.06 16.23 24.13
C ASP A 31 -9.41 15.52 23.90
N GLY A 32 -10.21 15.34 24.96
CA GLY A 32 -11.50 14.64 24.93
C GLY A 32 -11.64 13.49 25.95
N ASN A 33 -12.54 12.52 25.69
CA ASN A 33 -13.00 11.53 26.67
C ASN A 33 -12.53 10.10 26.35
N ASN A 34 -12.22 9.28 27.37
CA ASN A 34 -11.92 7.84 27.24
C ASN A 34 -10.76 7.45 26.29
N GLN A 35 -9.79 8.34 26.08
CA GLN A 35 -8.65 8.07 25.22
C GLN A 35 -7.55 7.29 25.96
N GLN A 36 -6.89 6.35 25.28
CA GLN A 36 -5.74 5.60 25.79
C GLN A 36 -4.53 5.81 24.88
N ALA A 37 -3.47 6.37 25.43
CA ALA A 37 -2.18 6.49 24.76
C ALA A 37 -1.12 5.74 25.57
N THR A 38 -0.40 4.82 24.92
CA THR A 38 0.71 4.08 25.52
C THR A 38 1.95 4.29 24.66
N VAL A 39 3.04 4.76 25.26
CA VAL A 39 4.34 4.88 24.59
C VAL A 39 5.37 4.12 25.41
N THR A 40 6.07 3.18 24.77
CA THR A 40 7.16 2.41 25.35
C THR A 40 8.38 2.54 24.45
N GLN A 41 9.52 2.97 24.99
CA GLN A 41 10.77 3.18 24.26
C GLN A 41 11.91 2.40 24.94
N GLU A 42 12.60 1.54 24.19
CA GLU A 42 13.72 0.71 24.66
C GLU A 42 14.97 1.02 23.82
N GLY A 43 16.01 1.63 24.39
CA GLY A 43 17.22 2.06 23.65
C GLY A 43 17.47 3.57 23.76
N GLY A 44 18.07 4.20 22.75
CA GLY A 44 18.49 5.61 22.81
C GLY A 44 17.99 6.46 21.64
N ALA A 45 17.85 7.77 21.85
CA ALA A 45 17.52 8.78 20.82
C ALA A 45 16.23 8.51 20.03
N GLN A 46 15.21 7.90 20.65
CA GLN A 46 13.91 7.66 20.01
C GLN A 46 12.97 8.85 20.21
N LEU A 47 12.12 9.16 19.24
CA LEU A 47 11.05 10.15 19.36
C LEU A 47 9.69 9.50 19.12
N ALA A 48 8.78 9.56 20.09
CA ALA A 48 7.40 9.11 19.93
C ALA A 48 6.45 10.28 20.21
N LEU A 49 5.55 10.57 19.27
CA LEU A 49 4.53 11.59 19.39
C LEU A 49 3.16 10.92 19.27
N VAL A 50 2.29 11.04 20.27
CA VAL A 50 0.91 10.56 20.21
C VAL A 50 -0.03 11.72 20.51
N PHE A 51 -0.87 12.06 19.54
CA PHE A 51 -1.88 13.10 19.64
C PHE A 51 -3.25 12.49 19.39
N GLN A 52 -4.19 12.68 20.32
CA GLN A 52 -5.55 12.16 20.23
C GLN A 52 -6.55 13.29 20.51
N ASP A 53 -7.54 13.43 19.64
CA ASP A 53 -8.64 14.40 19.76
C ASP A 53 -9.98 13.66 19.55
N GLY A 54 -10.89 13.68 20.53
CA GLY A 54 -12.23 13.08 20.46
C GLY A 54 -12.54 12.02 21.52
N GLU A 55 -13.33 11.00 21.21
CA GLU A 55 -13.82 10.02 22.20
C GLU A 55 -13.31 8.59 21.94
N GLY A 56 -12.65 7.96 22.91
CA GLY A 56 -12.35 6.53 22.87
C GLY A 56 -11.20 6.12 21.94
N ASN A 57 -10.35 7.05 21.50
CA ASN A 57 -9.20 6.73 20.64
C ASN A 57 -8.11 5.97 21.42
N ILE A 58 -7.52 4.95 20.80
CA ILE A 58 -6.42 4.14 21.35
C ILE A 58 -5.18 4.29 20.46
N GLY A 59 -4.07 4.71 21.05
CA GLY A 59 -2.80 4.94 20.38
C GLY A 59 -1.70 4.24 21.14
N THR A 60 -1.09 3.20 20.56
CA THR A 60 0.02 2.48 21.18
C THR A 60 1.25 2.63 20.30
N THR A 61 2.35 3.08 20.87
CA THR A 61 3.66 3.15 20.21
C THR A 61 4.67 2.37 21.03
N TYR A 62 5.31 1.37 20.42
CA TYR A 62 6.46 0.65 20.96
C TYR A 62 7.66 0.90 20.04
N GLN A 63 8.73 1.44 20.58
CA GLN A 63 9.98 1.65 19.86
C GLN A 63 11.10 0.91 20.59
N ALA A 64 11.92 0.15 19.86
CA ALA A 64 13.12 -0.47 20.36
C ALA A 64 14.29 -0.21 19.38
N GLY A 65 15.43 0.23 19.87
CA GLY A 65 16.64 0.50 19.07
C GLY A 65 17.20 1.93 19.21
N PHE A 66 17.69 2.51 18.12
CA PHE A 66 18.36 3.84 18.12
C PHE A 66 17.80 4.74 17.00
N ASP A 67 17.57 6.03 17.27
CA ASP A 67 17.07 7.02 16.30
C ASP A 67 15.72 6.70 15.60
N ASN A 68 14.83 5.91 16.22
CA ASN A 68 13.49 5.68 15.64
C ASN A 68 12.54 6.84 15.96
N ARG A 69 11.75 7.25 14.98
CA ARG A 69 10.71 8.27 15.14
C ARG A 69 9.34 7.74 14.76
N SER A 70 8.37 7.92 15.65
CA SER A 70 6.98 7.53 15.49
C SER A 70 6.06 8.71 15.76
N GLY A 71 5.07 8.92 14.90
CA GLY A 71 3.98 9.86 15.10
C GLY A 71 2.63 9.17 14.97
N VAL A 72 1.74 9.33 15.94
CA VAL A 72 0.36 8.90 15.88
C VAL A 72 -0.52 10.14 16.08
N TYR A 73 -1.40 10.43 15.12
CA TYR A 73 -2.40 11.48 15.20
C TYR A 73 -3.78 10.88 14.96
N GLN A 74 -4.69 11.01 15.91
CA GLN A 74 -6.05 10.47 15.81
C GLN A 74 -7.07 11.57 16.12
N SER A 75 -7.99 11.82 15.21
CA SER A 75 -9.09 12.77 15.38
C SER A 75 -10.43 12.07 15.16
N GLY A 76 -11.37 12.18 16.09
CA GLY A 76 -12.69 11.55 16.02
C GLY A 76 -12.90 10.48 17.09
N ASN A 77 -13.70 9.44 16.80
CA ASN A 77 -14.17 8.50 17.82
C ASN A 77 -13.68 7.06 17.57
N LEU A 78 -13.23 6.37 18.63
CA LEU A 78 -12.87 4.95 18.61
C LEU A 78 -11.78 4.55 17.60
N ASN A 79 -10.93 5.47 17.15
CA ASN A 79 -9.83 5.13 16.25
C ASN A 79 -8.73 4.38 17.03
N THR A 80 -8.14 3.35 16.42
CA THR A 80 -7.05 2.55 16.99
C THR A 80 -5.81 2.66 16.11
N ALA A 81 -4.68 3.00 16.70
CA ALA A 81 -3.39 3.08 16.03
C ALA A 81 -2.35 2.32 16.86
N ALA A 82 -1.66 1.39 16.24
CA ALA A 82 -0.58 0.63 16.84
C ALA A 82 0.68 0.77 15.99
N VAL A 83 1.78 1.21 16.60
CA VAL A 83 3.06 1.35 15.94
C VAL A 83 4.11 0.57 16.72
N SER A 84 4.83 -0.33 16.06
CA SER A 84 5.94 -1.10 16.61
C SER A 84 7.18 -0.96 15.74
N GLN A 85 8.21 -0.25 16.22
CA GLN A 85 9.47 -0.04 15.51
C GLN A 85 10.63 -0.69 16.26
N ASN A 86 11.05 -1.88 15.82
CA ASN A 86 12.18 -2.62 16.37
C ASN A 86 13.39 -2.51 15.43
N SER A 87 13.93 -1.31 15.27
CA SER A 87 14.92 -0.99 14.22
C SER A 87 15.89 0.13 14.60
N VAL A 88 16.73 0.56 13.65
CA VAL A 88 17.57 1.76 13.76
C VAL A 88 17.17 2.74 12.66
N ASN A 89 17.00 4.03 12.99
CA ASN A 89 16.68 5.11 12.05
C ASN A 89 15.42 4.87 11.20
N SER A 90 14.35 4.35 11.80
CA SER A 90 13.07 4.19 11.08
C SER A 90 12.05 5.25 11.48
N ASP A 91 11.31 5.72 10.49
CA ASP A 91 10.23 6.68 10.62
C ASP A 91 8.89 5.97 10.42
N SER A 92 7.91 6.24 11.28
CA SER A 92 6.53 5.82 11.06
C SER A 92 5.58 6.93 11.44
N THR A 93 4.54 7.13 10.65
CA THR A 93 3.47 8.08 11.00
C THR A 93 2.12 7.48 10.65
N VAL A 94 1.21 7.53 11.62
CA VAL A 94 -0.20 7.17 11.47
C VAL A 94 -1.03 8.43 11.71
N ALA A 95 -1.89 8.78 10.76
CA ALA A 95 -2.84 9.87 10.89
C ALA A 95 -4.24 9.37 10.52
N GLN A 96 -5.15 9.34 11.50
CA GLN A 96 -6.52 8.84 11.35
C GLN A 96 -7.52 9.95 11.67
N SER A 97 -8.54 10.11 10.84
CA SER A 97 -9.64 11.03 11.07
C SER A 97 -10.99 10.35 10.81
N GLY A 98 -11.88 10.31 11.81
CA GLY A 98 -13.24 9.77 11.68
C GLY A 98 -13.58 8.76 12.77
N ILE A 99 -14.31 7.69 12.44
CA ILE A 99 -14.85 6.75 13.43
C ILE A 99 -14.30 5.33 13.22
N LYS A 100 -13.76 4.68 14.27
CA LYS A 100 -13.32 3.27 14.25
C LYS A 100 -12.27 2.90 13.19
N ASN A 101 -11.45 3.84 12.74
CA ASN A 101 -10.34 3.49 11.86
C ASN A 101 -9.27 2.72 12.65
N ASN A 102 -8.69 1.67 12.06
CA ASN A 102 -7.61 0.87 12.62
C ASN A 102 -6.36 0.96 11.74
N ALA A 103 -5.21 1.28 12.33
CA ALA A 103 -3.93 1.34 11.63
C ALA A 103 -2.86 0.65 12.46
N GLU A 104 -2.19 -0.33 11.87
CA GLU A 104 -1.04 -1.01 12.47
C GLU A 104 0.19 -0.85 11.58
N ILE A 105 1.29 -0.37 12.16
CA ILE A 105 2.60 -0.31 11.51
C ILE A 105 3.60 -1.13 12.31
N LYS A 106 4.25 -2.09 11.66
CA LYS A 106 5.34 -2.90 12.22
C LYS A 106 6.59 -2.78 11.37
N GLN A 107 7.68 -2.27 11.94
CA GLN A 107 8.98 -2.12 11.28
C GLN A 107 10.05 -2.89 12.07
N VAL A 108 10.71 -3.88 11.42
CA VAL A 108 11.70 -4.75 12.10
C VAL A 108 13.13 -4.53 11.57
N ALA A 109 13.30 -3.77 10.50
CA ALA A 109 14.59 -3.49 9.88
C ALA A 109 14.89 -1.98 9.79
N ALA A 110 16.15 -1.62 9.57
CA ALA A 110 16.65 -0.24 9.65
C ALA A 110 16.26 0.62 8.44
N ASN A 111 16.20 1.94 8.62
CA ASN A 111 15.92 2.93 7.58
C ASN A 111 14.57 2.75 6.86
N ASN A 112 13.55 2.26 7.56
CA ASN A 112 12.23 2.10 6.97
C ASN A 112 11.36 3.32 7.25
N ALA A 113 10.60 3.78 6.26
CA ALA A 113 9.65 4.86 6.38
C ALA A 113 8.24 4.35 6.06
N SER A 114 7.31 4.52 7.00
CA SER A 114 5.90 4.18 6.80
C SER A 114 5.00 5.37 7.06
N LEU A 115 4.04 5.59 6.18
CA LEU A 115 3.03 6.62 6.36
C LEU A 115 1.64 6.05 6.08
N VAL A 116 0.75 6.16 7.06
CA VAL A 116 -0.64 5.71 6.95
C VAL A 116 -1.56 6.90 7.21
N PHE A 117 -2.39 7.25 6.21
CA PHE A 117 -3.46 8.23 6.31
C PHE A 117 -4.81 7.55 6.14
N GLN A 118 -5.72 7.69 7.10
CA GLN A 118 -7.09 7.18 6.99
C GLN A 118 -8.08 8.28 7.30
N THR A 119 -9.05 8.48 6.40
CA THR A 119 -10.16 9.41 6.61
C THR A 119 -11.49 8.69 6.35
N GLY A 120 -12.42 8.75 7.29
CA GLY A 120 -13.75 8.12 7.17
C GLY A 120 -14.05 7.16 8.30
N GLU A 121 -14.77 6.08 8.03
CA GLU A 121 -15.24 5.16 9.06
C GLU A 121 -14.75 3.72 8.82
N ALA A 122 -14.34 3.04 9.88
CA ALA A 122 -13.99 1.61 9.88
C ALA A 122 -12.89 1.17 8.89
N ASN A 123 -12.03 2.09 8.41
CA ASN A 123 -10.93 1.71 7.54
C ASN A 123 -9.85 0.95 8.32
N ASN A 124 -9.26 -0.08 7.72
CA ASN A 124 -8.19 -0.90 8.27
C ASN A 124 -6.93 -0.80 7.40
N ALA A 125 -5.79 -0.46 8.01
CA ALA A 125 -4.49 -0.43 7.35
C ALA A 125 -3.47 -1.22 8.18
N GLU A 126 -2.86 -2.25 7.61
CA GLU A 126 -1.78 -3.01 8.21
C GLU A 126 -0.53 -2.89 7.34
N VAL A 127 0.57 -2.41 7.91
CA VAL A 127 1.83 -2.25 7.20
C VAL A 127 2.95 -2.94 7.96
N THR A 128 3.54 -3.98 7.36
CA THR A 128 4.67 -4.74 7.92
C THR A 128 5.91 -4.65 7.04
N HIS A 129 7.01 -4.16 7.59
CA HIS A 129 8.35 -4.17 6.98
C HIS A 129 9.23 -5.21 7.69
N GLY A 130 9.50 -6.33 7.03
CA GLY A 130 10.27 -7.45 7.56
C GLY A 130 11.49 -7.80 6.74
N GLY A 131 12.69 -7.68 7.33
CA GLY A 131 13.96 -8.09 6.73
C GLY A 131 14.48 -7.13 5.66
N GLY A 132 15.79 -6.81 5.73
CA GLY A 132 16.49 -5.81 4.90
C GLY A 132 15.99 -4.37 5.07
N GLY A 133 16.81 -3.38 4.72
CA GLY A 133 16.57 -1.97 5.07
C GLY A 133 16.14 -1.09 3.90
N GLY A 134 15.67 0.13 4.20
CA GLY A 134 15.41 1.17 3.19
C GLY A 134 14.03 1.09 2.52
N HIS A 135 13.05 0.46 3.15
CA HIS A 135 11.70 0.40 2.61
C HIS A 135 10.93 1.70 2.79
N TYR A 136 10.07 2.01 1.82
CA TYR A 136 9.11 3.11 1.90
C TYR A 136 7.70 2.60 1.65
N SER A 137 6.76 2.99 2.51
CA SER A 137 5.34 2.71 2.33
C SER A 137 4.48 3.94 2.57
N LEU A 138 3.46 4.10 1.72
CA LEU A 138 2.40 5.06 1.89
C LEU A 138 1.04 4.36 1.67
N VAL A 139 0.18 4.38 2.69
CA VAL A 139 -1.20 3.90 2.60
C VAL A 139 -2.13 5.08 2.85
N THR A 140 -3.02 5.37 1.91
CA THR A 140 -4.07 6.41 2.02
C THR A 140 -5.43 5.78 1.79
N GLN A 141 -6.32 5.82 2.78
CA GLN A 141 -7.69 5.31 2.67
C GLN A 141 -8.70 6.42 2.94
N ASN A 142 -9.65 6.61 2.03
CA ASN A 142 -10.72 7.58 2.15
C ASN A 142 -12.08 6.93 1.89
N GLY A 143 -12.91 6.80 2.92
CA GLY A 143 -14.28 6.30 2.82
C GLY A 143 -14.65 5.34 3.96
N PHE A 144 -15.49 4.34 3.65
CA PHE A 144 -16.03 3.40 4.64
C PHE A 144 -15.44 1.99 4.45
N SER A 145 -14.94 1.37 5.52
CA SER A 145 -14.51 -0.05 5.55
C SER A 145 -13.50 -0.48 4.48
N ASN A 146 -12.61 0.41 4.05
CA ASN A 146 -11.51 -0.01 3.17
C ASN A 146 -10.45 -0.80 3.97
N ASP A 147 -9.87 -1.83 3.36
CA ASP A 147 -8.84 -2.69 3.96
C ASP A 147 -7.56 -2.67 3.10
N ALA A 148 -6.44 -2.25 3.68
CA ALA A 148 -5.14 -2.19 3.04
C ALA A 148 -4.13 -2.98 3.85
N THR A 149 -3.60 -4.07 3.29
CA THR A 149 -2.50 -4.84 3.87
C THR A 149 -1.27 -4.69 2.99
N LEU A 150 -0.16 -4.22 3.57
CA LEU A 150 1.12 -4.10 2.90
C LEU A 150 2.20 -4.86 3.67
N LYS A 151 2.92 -5.75 2.97
CA LYS A 151 4.04 -6.48 3.50
C LYS A 151 5.26 -6.35 2.60
N GLN A 152 6.29 -5.67 3.09
CA GLN A 152 7.56 -5.51 2.38
C GLN A 152 8.66 -6.29 3.11
N GLY A 153 9.46 -7.05 2.35
CA GLY A 153 10.71 -7.64 2.80
C GLY A 153 11.74 -7.69 1.68
N GLY A 154 13.02 -7.86 2.01
CA GLY A 154 14.13 -7.65 1.07
C GLY A 154 14.75 -6.27 1.31
N ASN A 155 15.29 -5.57 0.32
CA ASN A 155 15.88 -4.23 0.54
C ASN A 155 15.29 -3.21 -0.43
N GLY A 156 15.03 -1.98 0.05
CA GLY A 156 14.74 -0.85 -0.82
C GLY A 156 13.37 -0.85 -1.53
N ASN A 157 12.40 -1.64 -1.07
CA ASN A 157 11.08 -1.69 -1.71
C ASN A 157 10.20 -0.47 -1.40
N TRP A 158 9.49 0.03 -2.40
CA TRP A 158 8.56 1.15 -2.33
C TRP A 158 7.15 0.68 -2.65
N SER A 159 6.18 1.05 -1.81
CA SER A 159 4.77 0.74 -2.07
C SER A 159 3.84 1.87 -1.71
N PHE A 160 2.90 2.15 -2.61
CA PHE A 160 1.86 3.16 -2.49
C PHE A 160 0.51 2.47 -2.66
N ILE A 161 -0.38 2.64 -1.68
CA ILE A 161 -1.76 2.13 -1.74
C ILE A 161 -2.68 3.32 -1.50
N THR A 162 -3.57 3.60 -2.46
CA THR A 162 -4.61 4.61 -2.35
C THR A 162 -5.98 3.96 -2.56
N GLN A 163 -6.88 4.07 -1.59
CA GLN A 163 -8.24 3.57 -1.69
C GLN A 163 -9.23 4.71 -1.45
N ALA A 164 -10.13 4.95 -2.40
CA ALA A 164 -11.17 5.95 -2.32
C ALA A 164 -12.54 5.30 -2.60
N GLY A 165 -13.48 5.46 -1.67
CA GLY A 165 -14.82 4.84 -1.73
C GLY A 165 -15.01 3.81 -0.62
N ASN A 166 -15.85 2.79 -0.82
CA ASN A 166 -16.26 1.87 0.24
C ASN A 166 -15.82 0.43 -0.02
N ASP A 167 -15.47 -0.30 1.04
CA ASP A 167 -15.22 -1.75 1.00
C ASP A 167 -14.14 -2.18 0.00
N ASN A 168 -13.22 -1.28 -0.38
CA ASN A 168 -12.09 -1.65 -1.24
C ASN A 168 -11.04 -2.43 -0.44
N LYS A 169 -10.42 -3.43 -1.08
CA LYS A 169 -9.38 -4.27 -0.48
C LYS A 169 -8.11 -4.28 -1.32
N ALA A 170 -6.98 -3.89 -0.72
CA ALA A 170 -5.66 -3.93 -1.34
C ALA A 170 -4.72 -4.81 -0.49
N ASN A 171 -4.08 -5.79 -1.12
CA ASN A 171 -3.09 -6.65 -0.49
C ASN A 171 -1.81 -6.66 -1.33
N VAL A 172 -0.74 -6.05 -0.81
CA VAL A 172 0.54 -5.92 -1.51
C VAL A 172 1.62 -6.64 -0.74
N GLY A 173 2.30 -7.60 -1.38
CA GLY A 173 3.45 -8.32 -0.87
C GLY A 173 4.68 -8.13 -1.76
N GLN A 174 5.73 -7.51 -1.25
CA GLN A 174 7.01 -7.32 -1.96
C GLN A 174 8.11 -8.06 -1.22
N TYR A 175 8.68 -9.11 -1.79
CA TYR A 175 9.66 -9.99 -1.12
C TYR A 175 11.07 -9.94 -1.73
N GLY A 176 11.24 -9.27 -2.87
CA GLY A 176 12.54 -9.05 -3.51
C GLY A 176 13.19 -7.71 -3.15
N ASN A 177 14.12 -7.22 -3.98
CA ASN A 177 14.82 -5.95 -3.77
C ASN A 177 14.41 -4.89 -4.80
N ASN A 178 14.33 -3.62 -4.37
CA ASN A 178 14.00 -2.46 -5.20
C ASN A 178 12.69 -2.58 -5.98
N ASN A 179 11.68 -3.23 -5.39
CA ASN A 179 10.35 -3.30 -5.96
C ASN A 179 9.62 -1.97 -5.85
N LEU A 180 8.80 -1.65 -6.86
CA LEU A 180 7.83 -0.57 -6.81
C LEU A 180 6.43 -1.15 -7.02
N SER A 181 5.48 -0.79 -6.15
CA SER A 181 4.07 -1.10 -6.33
C SER A 181 3.25 0.15 -6.05
N ASP A 182 2.41 0.54 -7.00
CA ASP A 182 1.40 1.58 -6.85
C ASP A 182 0.01 0.96 -7.13
N VAL A 183 -0.86 0.98 -6.13
CA VAL A 183 -2.21 0.42 -6.21
C VAL A 183 -3.21 1.51 -5.85
N SER A 184 -4.06 1.88 -6.81
CA SER A 184 -5.13 2.86 -6.66
C SER A 184 -6.49 2.20 -6.92
N GLN A 185 -7.38 2.25 -5.94
CA GLN A 185 -8.75 1.74 -6.05
C GLN A 185 -9.73 2.89 -5.82
N ASN A 186 -10.48 3.27 -6.85
CA ASN A 186 -11.47 4.34 -6.80
C ASN A 186 -12.86 3.80 -7.14
N GLY A 187 -13.69 3.62 -6.12
CA GLY A 187 -15.04 3.10 -6.23
C GLY A 187 -15.39 2.19 -5.07
N ASN A 188 -16.21 1.16 -5.29
CA ASN A 188 -16.66 0.29 -4.20
C ASN A 188 -16.27 -1.18 -4.46
N ASP A 189 -16.05 -1.95 -3.40
CA ASP A 189 -15.83 -3.41 -3.47
C ASP A 189 -14.68 -3.86 -4.40
N ASN A 190 -13.73 -2.98 -4.75
CA ASN A 190 -12.61 -3.38 -5.61
C ASN A 190 -11.59 -4.19 -4.82
N VAL A 191 -11.01 -5.22 -5.43
CA VAL A 191 -9.99 -6.08 -4.82
C VAL A 191 -8.73 -6.07 -5.67
N ALA A 192 -7.60 -5.69 -5.09
CA ALA A 192 -6.29 -5.72 -5.71
C ALA A 192 -5.33 -6.56 -4.87
N THR A 193 -4.74 -7.59 -5.47
CA THR A 193 -3.68 -8.39 -4.86
C THR A 193 -2.42 -8.33 -5.71
N VAL A 194 -1.33 -7.82 -5.15
CA VAL A 194 -0.02 -7.71 -5.80
C VAL A 194 1.01 -8.53 -5.03
N SER A 195 1.74 -9.40 -5.73
CA SER A 195 2.82 -10.20 -5.16
C SER A 195 4.06 -10.15 -6.05
N GLN A 196 5.11 -9.47 -5.57
CA GLN A 196 6.39 -9.31 -6.27
C GLN A 196 7.47 -10.11 -5.53
N LYS A 197 8.05 -11.12 -6.19
CA LYS A 197 9.05 -12.00 -5.57
C LYS A 197 10.49 -11.55 -5.79
N ASP A 198 10.75 -10.81 -6.86
CA ASP A 198 12.09 -10.34 -7.24
C ASP A 198 12.13 -8.82 -7.43
N THR A 199 12.73 -8.25 -8.49
CA THR A 199 12.61 -6.81 -8.81
C THR A 199 11.47 -6.61 -9.82
N GLY A 200 10.51 -5.73 -9.58
CA GLY A 200 9.42 -5.46 -10.51
C GLY A 200 8.69 -4.15 -10.24
N ILE A 201 7.88 -3.73 -11.21
CA ILE A 201 7.00 -2.57 -11.11
C ILE A 201 5.57 -3.02 -11.36
N VAL A 202 4.66 -2.71 -10.45
CA VAL A 202 3.21 -2.85 -10.66
C VAL A 202 2.55 -1.50 -10.47
N ASN A 203 1.86 -1.03 -11.50
CA ASN A 203 0.92 0.09 -11.41
C ASN A 203 -0.48 -0.45 -11.69
N ALA A 204 -1.38 -0.28 -10.73
CA ALA A 204 -2.71 -0.88 -10.76
C ALA A 204 -3.78 0.16 -10.42
N ASP A 205 -4.55 0.58 -11.43
CA ASP A 205 -5.68 1.50 -11.27
C ASP A 205 -7.00 0.74 -11.49
N GLN A 206 -7.79 0.57 -10.42
CA GLN A 206 -9.14 0.02 -10.47
C GLN A 206 -10.18 1.12 -10.24
N MET A 207 -11.05 1.35 -11.22
CA MET A 207 -12.13 2.33 -11.16
C MET A 207 -13.50 1.66 -11.29
N GLY A 208 -14.42 1.92 -10.37
CA GLY A 208 -15.79 1.41 -10.42
C GLY A 208 -16.10 0.41 -9.32
N THR A 209 -16.92 -0.61 -9.60
CA THR A 209 -17.48 -1.49 -8.56
C THR A 209 -17.08 -2.94 -8.75
N GLY A 210 -16.54 -3.59 -7.71
CA GLY A 210 -16.34 -5.04 -7.70
C GLY A 210 -15.27 -5.54 -8.67
N ASN A 211 -14.34 -4.69 -9.10
CA ASN A 211 -13.27 -5.12 -9.99
C ASN A 211 -12.23 -5.93 -9.20
N GLU A 212 -11.77 -7.05 -9.76
CA GLU A 212 -10.74 -7.91 -9.18
C GLU A 212 -9.46 -7.84 -10.03
N LEU A 213 -8.33 -7.66 -9.35
CA LEU A 213 -7.00 -7.65 -9.94
C LEU A 213 -6.09 -8.55 -9.12
N ARG A 214 -5.43 -9.49 -9.79
CA ARG A 214 -4.37 -10.31 -9.22
C ARG A 214 -3.12 -10.26 -10.09
N VAL A 215 -2.04 -9.73 -9.53
CA VAL A 215 -0.72 -9.67 -10.18
C VAL A 215 0.29 -10.48 -9.40
N THR A 216 0.95 -11.42 -10.07
CA THR A 216 2.11 -12.16 -9.53
C THR A 216 3.29 -12.04 -10.49
N GLN A 217 4.40 -11.48 -10.00
CA GLN A 217 5.59 -11.16 -10.81
C GLN A 217 6.88 -11.82 -10.30
N GLY A 218 7.75 -12.20 -11.24
CA GLY A 218 9.16 -12.54 -11.04
C GLY A 218 10.13 -11.43 -11.46
N ASP A 219 11.39 -11.78 -11.71
CA ASP A 219 12.50 -10.87 -12.06
C ASP A 219 12.18 -9.84 -13.17
N LEU A 220 12.49 -8.57 -12.93
CA LEU A 220 12.39 -7.43 -13.87
C LEU A 220 11.04 -7.30 -14.61
N ALA A 221 9.95 -7.81 -14.05
CA ALA A 221 8.64 -7.75 -14.70
C ALA A 221 7.92 -6.41 -14.42
N VAL A 222 7.24 -5.88 -15.44
CA VAL A 222 6.41 -4.67 -15.35
C VAL A 222 4.97 -5.03 -15.71
N ALA A 223 4.02 -4.59 -14.88
CA ALA A 223 2.60 -4.72 -15.15
C ALA A 223 1.91 -3.37 -14.93
N ASP A 224 1.30 -2.85 -15.99
CA ASP A 224 0.48 -1.64 -15.97
C ASP A 224 -0.97 -2.04 -16.25
N ILE A 225 -1.84 -1.88 -15.26
CA ILE A 225 -3.25 -2.28 -15.34
C ILE A 225 -4.16 -1.10 -15.10
N LEU A 226 -5.06 -0.86 -16.06
CA LEU A 226 -6.19 0.05 -15.94
C LEU A 226 -7.48 -0.73 -16.11
N GLN A 227 -8.25 -0.85 -15.02
CA GLN A 227 -9.49 -1.60 -15.00
C GLN A 227 -10.65 -0.67 -14.61
N THR A 228 -11.54 -0.37 -15.56
CA THR A 228 -12.66 0.57 -15.36
C THR A 228 -14.00 -0.09 -15.64
N GLY A 229 -14.90 -0.05 -14.66
CA GLY A 229 -16.29 -0.49 -14.79
C GLY A 229 -16.73 -1.40 -13.65
N GLU A 230 -17.51 -2.44 -13.94
CA GLU A 230 -18.09 -3.31 -12.91
C GLU A 230 -17.68 -4.78 -13.09
N PHE A 231 -17.26 -5.43 -12.02
CA PHE A 231 -16.98 -6.88 -11.99
C PHE A 231 -15.97 -7.35 -13.04
N ASN A 232 -15.05 -6.50 -13.47
CA ASN A 232 -13.98 -6.94 -14.35
C ASN A 232 -12.96 -7.77 -13.53
N ASP A 233 -12.29 -8.72 -14.19
CA ASP A 233 -11.26 -9.57 -13.60
C ASP A 233 -9.99 -9.51 -14.48
N VAL A 234 -8.85 -9.21 -13.85
CA VAL A 234 -7.52 -9.25 -14.46
C VAL A 234 -6.62 -10.14 -13.62
N GLU A 235 -6.15 -11.23 -14.22
CA GLU A 235 -5.07 -12.06 -13.70
C GLU A 235 -3.81 -11.90 -14.56
N ILE A 236 -2.69 -11.59 -13.93
CA ILE A 236 -1.37 -11.53 -14.57
C ILE A 236 -0.39 -12.38 -13.78
N GLU A 237 0.18 -13.39 -14.44
CA GLU A 237 1.30 -14.21 -13.96
C GLU A 237 2.51 -14.05 -14.89
N GLN A 238 3.57 -13.39 -14.41
CA GLN A 238 4.82 -13.20 -15.16
C GLN A 238 5.96 -13.99 -14.49
N LYS A 239 6.47 -14.99 -15.21
CA LYS A 239 7.59 -15.87 -14.79
C LYS A 239 8.80 -15.63 -15.70
N GLY A 240 9.91 -15.19 -15.13
CA GLY A 240 11.16 -14.91 -15.87
C GLY A 240 11.44 -13.43 -15.99
N SER A 241 12.49 -13.05 -16.72
CA SER A 241 13.12 -11.72 -16.66
C SER A 241 12.60 -10.76 -17.73
N GLY A 242 12.19 -9.54 -17.36
CA GLY A 242 11.95 -8.46 -18.33
C GLY A 242 10.61 -8.52 -19.06
N ASN A 243 9.65 -9.32 -18.58
CA ASN A 243 8.33 -9.39 -19.21
C ASN A 243 7.52 -8.12 -18.91
N TYR A 244 6.79 -7.62 -19.91
CA TYR A 244 5.89 -6.48 -19.81
C TYR A 244 4.45 -6.92 -20.09
N ALA A 245 3.52 -6.53 -19.20
CA ALA A 245 2.10 -6.75 -19.37
C ALA A 245 1.35 -5.42 -19.23
N ASN A 246 0.55 -5.06 -20.23
CA ASN A 246 -0.34 -3.92 -20.19
C ASN A 246 -1.78 -4.39 -20.41
N VAL A 247 -2.66 -4.08 -19.46
CA VAL A 247 -4.07 -4.45 -19.51
C VAL A 247 -4.94 -3.22 -19.33
N ASP A 248 -5.67 -2.87 -20.38
CA ASP A 248 -6.72 -1.85 -20.37
C ASP A 248 -8.08 -2.55 -20.51
N GLN A 249 -8.87 -2.59 -19.44
CA GLN A 249 -10.15 -3.30 -19.40
C GLN A 249 -11.29 -2.35 -19.04
N TYR A 250 -12.21 -2.13 -19.98
CA TYR A 250 -13.36 -1.24 -19.85
C TYR A 250 -14.68 -1.99 -19.95
N GLY A 251 -15.61 -1.75 -19.02
CA GLY A 251 -16.99 -2.24 -19.11
C GLY A 251 -17.39 -3.20 -17.99
N GLN A 252 -18.19 -4.22 -18.30
CA GLN A 252 -18.76 -5.11 -17.27
C GLN A 252 -18.35 -6.56 -17.46
N SER A 253 -17.93 -7.23 -16.39
CA SER A 253 -17.65 -8.68 -16.37
C SER A 253 -16.64 -9.15 -17.42
N ASN A 254 -15.69 -8.30 -17.84
CA ASN A 254 -14.62 -8.76 -18.72
C ASN A 254 -13.59 -9.55 -17.91
N ASN A 255 -12.98 -10.55 -18.52
CA ASN A 255 -11.95 -11.39 -17.91
C ASN A 255 -10.68 -11.36 -18.77
N THR A 256 -9.55 -11.01 -18.14
CA THR A 256 -8.23 -11.02 -18.77
C THR A 256 -7.30 -11.95 -18.00
N ASP A 257 -6.66 -12.88 -18.70
CA ASP A 257 -5.62 -13.76 -18.15
C ASP A 257 -4.34 -13.59 -18.99
N ILE A 258 -3.26 -13.14 -18.36
CA ILE A 258 -1.92 -13.09 -18.95
C ILE A 258 -1.02 -14.05 -18.20
N THR A 259 -0.48 -15.04 -18.91
CA THR A 259 0.59 -15.89 -18.42
C THR A 259 1.82 -15.74 -19.32
N GLN A 260 2.88 -15.09 -18.84
CA GLN A 260 4.15 -14.96 -19.57
C GLN A 260 5.23 -15.78 -18.89
N SER A 261 5.92 -16.62 -19.65
CA SER A 261 7.06 -17.41 -19.21
C SER A 261 8.26 -17.17 -20.12
N GLY A 262 9.42 -16.82 -19.57
CA GLY A 262 10.64 -16.54 -20.35
C GLY A 262 11.11 -15.10 -20.21
N THR A 263 11.77 -14.57 -21.23
CA THR A 263 12.44 -13.25 -21.15
C THR A 263 11.94 -12.26 -22.19
N ASP A 264 11.78 -10.99 -21.79
CA ASP A 264 11.41 -9.88 -22.69
C ASP A 264 10.12 -10.11 -23.49
N ASN A 265 9.12 -10.79 -22.90
CA ASN A 265 7.81 -10.96 -23.55
C ASN A 265 6.90 -9.78 -23.24
N ASP A 266 6.21 -9.30 -24.27
CA ASP A 266 5.27 -8.19 -24.19
C ASP A 266 3.84 -8.70 -24.42
N ALA A 267 2.92 -8.39 -23.51
CA ALA A 267 1.50 -8.66 -23.64
C ALA A 267 0.71 -7.35 -23.52
N TYR A 268 -0.03 -6.99 -24.58
CA TYR A 268 -0.93 -5.84 -24.61
C TYR A 268 -2.36 -6.33 -24.79
N ILE A 269 -3.19 -6.16 -23.77
CA ILE A 269 -4.60 -6.54 -23.81
C ILE A 269 -5.46 -5.29 -23.63
N VAL A 270 -6.29 -5.01 -24.62
CA VAL A 270 -7.34 -3.97 -24.55
C VAL A 270 -8.68 -4.65 -24.72
N GLN A 271 -9.52 -4.62 -23.69
CA GLN A 271 -10.89 -5.13 -23.74
C GLN A 271 -11.89 -4.02 -23.44
N SER A 272 -12.93 -3.91 -24.28
CA SER A 272 -14.03 -2.96 -24.07
C SER A 272 -15.38 -3.64 -24.30
N GLY A 273 -16.25 -3.64 -23.30
CA GLY A 273 -17.64 -4.07 -23.43
C GLY A 273 -18.09 -5.01 -22.31
N VAL A 274 -18.87 -6.04 -22.64
CA VAL A 274 -19.53 -6.89 -21.64
C VAL A 274 -19.14 -8.35 -21.81
N SER A 275 -18.64 -8.99 -20.75
CA SER A 275 -18.34 -10.43 -20.74
C SER A 275 -17.32 -10.88 -21.80
N ASN A 276 -16.32 -10.04 -22.13
CA ASN A 276 -15.24 -10.46 -23.02
C ASN A 276 -14.18 -11.25 -22.25
N MET A 277 -13.57 -12.25 -22.90
CA MET A 277 -12.48 -13.08 -22.37
C MET A 277 -11.24 -12.96 -23.26
N ALA A 278 -10.13 -12.49 -22.69
CA ALA A 278 -8.84 -12.37 -23.35
C ALA A 278 -7.82 -13.22 -22.58
N VAL A 279 -7.15 -14.12 -23.29
CA VAL A 279 -6.11 -14.98 -22.71
C VAL A 279 -4.84 -14.82 -23.54
N ALA A 280 -3.77 -14.31 -22.94
CA ALA A 280 -2.45 -14.28 -23.56
C ALA A 280 -1.49 -15.21 -22.82
N MET A 281 -1.01 -16.23 -23.53
CA MET A 281 0.01 -17.17 -23.04
C MET A 281 1.26 -17.02 -23.89
N GLN A 282 2.39 -16.67 -23.30
CA GLN A 282 3.67 -16.58 -24.01
C GLN A 282 4.71 -17.44 -23.30
N SER A 283 5.42 -18.27 -24.05
CA SER A 283 6.56 -19.03 -23.54
C SER A 283 7.74 -18.86 -24.49
N GLY A 284 8.67 -17.95 -24.20
CA GLY A 284 9.70 -17.60 -25.19
C GLY A 284 10.60 -16.43 -24.81
N VAL A 285 11.33 -15.96 -25.83
CA VAL A 285 12.18 -14.76 -25.76
C VAL A 285 11.65 -13.76 -26.78
N GLY A 286 11.20 -12.58 -26.33
CA GLY A 286 10.77 -11.51 -27.24
C GLY A 286 9.39 -11.71 -27.88
N ASP A 287 8.51 -12.50 -27.28
CA ASP A 287 7.17 -12.73 -27.81
C ASP A 287 6.30 -11.46 -27.65
N LEU A 288 5.48 -11.14 -28.65
CA LEU A 288 4.49 -10.05 -28.59
C LEU A 288 3.06 -10.59 -28.76
N ALA A 289 2.27 -10.52 -27.70
CA ALA A 289 0.86 -10.86 -27.69
C ALA A 289 0.06 -9.56 -27.66
N SER A 290 -0.78 -9.33 -28.67
CA SER A 290 -1.74 -8.23 -28.67
C SER A 290 -3.15 -8.79 -28.83
N ILE A 291 -4.03 -8.46 -27.89
CA ILE A 291 -5.45 -8.77 -27.93
C ILE A 291 -6.22 -7.46 -27.83
N ILE A 292 -7.02 -7.15 -28.85
CA ILE A 292 -7.97 -6.03 -28.82
C ILE A 292 -9.36 -6.62 -29.04
N GLN A 293 -10.23 -6.47 -28.05
CA GLN A 293 -11.61 -6.95 -28.13
C GLN A 293 -12.60 -5.84 -27.80
N ALA A 294 -13.60 -5.65 -28.66
CA ALA A 294 -14.71 -4.73 -28.44
C ALA A 294 -16.05 -5.44 -28.65
N GLY A 295 -17.03 -5.22 -27.76
CA GLY A 295 -18.38 -5.78 -27.87
C GLY A 295 -18.73 -6.71 -26.71
N SER A 296 -19.56 -7.72 -26.97
CA SER A 296 -20.08 -8.61 -25.93
C SER A 296 -19.76 -10.09 -26.22
N ASN A 297 -19.40 -10.84 -25.18
CA ASN A 297 -19.12 -12.29 -25.25
C ASN A 297 -18.00 -12.68 -26.24
N ASN A 298 -17.04 -11.79 -26.50
CA ASN A 298 -15.91 -12.13 -27.35
C ASN A 298 -14.92 -13.00 -26.58
N MET A 299 -14.32 -14.00 -27.24
CA MET A 299 -13.23 -14.80 -26.68
C MET A 299 -12.03 -14.73 -27.62
N ALA A 300 -10.87 -14.32 -27.11
CA ALA A 300 -9.62 -14.25 -27.84
C ALA A 300 -8.53 -14.94 -27.02
N THR A 301 -7.79 -15.83 -27.68
CA THR A 301 -6.66 -16.52 -27.07
C THR A 301 -5.45 -16.36 -27.98
N VAL A 302 -4.38 -15.80 -27.44
CA VAL A 302 -3.07 -15.79 -28.07
C VAL A 302 -2.20 -16.78 -27.30
N THR A 303 -1.60 -17.74 -28.00
CA THR A 303 -0.60 -18.64 -27.43
C THR A 303 0.64 -18.61 -28.31
N GLN A 304 1.76 -18.19 -27.74
CA GLN A 304 3.09 -18.16 -28.38
C GLN A 304 4.03 -19.08 -27.59
N LYS A 305 4.87 -19.84 -28.30
CA LYS A 305 5.75 -20.89 -27.78
C LYS A 305 7.12 -20.85 -28.43
#